data_AF-A0A0D3FYJ9-F1
#
_entry.id   AF-A0A0D3FYJ9-F1
#
_cell.length_a   1.000
_cell.length_b   1.000
_cell.length_c   1.000
_cell.angle_alpha   90.00
_cell.angle_beta   90.00
_cell.angle_gamma   90.00
#
_symmetry.space_group_name_H-M   'P 1'
#
loop_
_entity.id
_entity.type
_entity.pdbx_description
1 polymer ?
#
loop_
_entity_poly.entity_id
_entity_poly.type
_entity_poly.pdbx_seq_one_letter_code
_entity_poly.pdbx_strand_id
1 'polypeptide(L)'
;MAPPRPSPAARLLREYGWDLLLGSIAAFYAVMVPYTKVEESFNVQAMHDILYHNYHIEKYDHLEFPGVVPRSFIGALIVSVISSPAVFVMHLCHVPKVYGLLAVRIVLGSIILMTLRLLRVQVKRKFGHHAEAFYLILTATQFHLLFYSTRPLPNVLALAFVNLTYYFWFKGNHRRTLQALIVAAVIFRCDMILLLGTIGLALLLVGALLDRRIVPYILPVFSFVVLYSKLPHKKTGWKLLYVLMIGGFLSSLGYSGVTFMASYNNYPGGYALKALHEADSVMKDKIVHIDAFTAMSGVSRFCESEYPWSEHRHISGYKCLFAVDGFSRAKIQPRIPPLSLVKEPKVFAHGNTRDPDILSLNWPGCP
;
A
#
# COMPACT_ATOMS: atom_id res chain seq x y z
N MET A 1 -21.61 27.19 -35.34
CA MET A 1 -21.01 25.85 -35.59
C MET A 1 -20.96 25.11 -34.26
N ALA A 2 -21.60 23.94 -34.16
CA ALA A 2 -21.42 23.07 -33.00
C ALA A 2 -19.98 22.52 -33.00
N PRO A 3 -19.31 22.40 -31.85
CA PRO A 3 -17.96 21.85 -31.79
C PRO A 3 -17.96 20.40 -32.31
N PRO A 4 -16.88 19.97 -33.00
CA PRO A 4 -16.77 18.62 -33.53
C PRO A 4 -16.90 17.58 -32.41
N ARG A 5 -17.59 16.47 -32.69
CA ARG A 5 -17.76 15.38 -31.72
C ARG A 5 -16.36 14.84 -31.35
N PRO A 6 -16.05 14.68 -30.05
CA PRO A 6 -14.75 14.20 -29.62
C PRO A 6 -14.53 12.76 -30.10
N SER A 7 -13.28 12.44 -30.48
CA SER A 7 -12.88 11.10 -30.87
C SER A 7 -13.13 10.09 -29.74
N PRO A 8 -13.28 8.78 -30.04
CA PRO A 8 -13.45 7.75 -29.01
C PRO A 8 -12.35 7.79 -27.94
N ALA A 9 -11.09 8.00 -28.35
CA ALA A 9 -9.96 8.16 -27.45
C ALA A 9 -10.09 9.40 -26.55
N ALA A 10 -10.50 10.55 -27.10
CA ALA A 10 -10.72 11.77 -26.32
C ALA A 10 -11.86 11.60 -25.31
N ARG A 11 -12.90 10.82 -25.65
CA ARG A 11 -13.99 10.49 -24.72
C ARG A 11 -13.51 9.61 -23.57
N LEU A 12 -12.71 8.59 -23.88
CA LEU A 12 -12.18 7.65 -22.91
C LEU A 12 -11.19 8.34 -21.95
N LEU A 13 -10.30 9.20 -22.47
CA LEU A 13 -9.42 10.05 -21.66
C LEU A 13 -10.20 11.03 -20.77
N ARG A 14 -11.33 11.58 -21.26
CA ARG A 14 -12.16 12.47 -20.47
C ARG A 14 -12.86 11.77 -19.31
N GLU A 15 -13.23 10.50 -19.48
CA GLU A 15 -13.93 9.72 -18.46
C GLU A 15 -13.00 8.99 -17.50
N TYR A 16 -11.88 8.46 -18.00
CA TYR A 16 -10.97 7.56 -17.27
C TYR A 16 -9.55 8.11 -17.12
N GLY A 17 -9.22 9.28 -17.68
CA GLY A 17 -7.83 9.80 -17.66
C GLY A 17 -7.27 9.95 -16.24
N TRP A 18 -8.11 10.38 -15.30
CA TRP A 18 -7.74 10.44 -13.89
C TRP A 18 -7.56 9.07 -13.24
N ASP A 19 -8.40 8.09 -13.60
CA ASP A 19 -8.27 6.71 -13.11
C ASP A 19 -6.97 6.09 -13.62
N LEU A 20 -6.62 6.34 -14.89
CA LEU A 20 -5.39 5.88 -15.52
C LEU A 20 -4.15 6.51 -14.86
N LEU A 21 -4.21 7.80 -14.51
CA LEU A 21 -3.12 8.47 -13.80
C LEU A 21 -2.86 7.85 -12.41
N LEU A 22 -3.91 7.65 -11.61
CA LEU A 22 -3.74 7.04 -10.29
C LEU A 22 -3.30 5.57 -10.42
N GLY A 23 -3.85 4.85 -11.39
CA GLY A 23 -3.47 3.47 -11.70
C GLY A 23 -2.03 3.32 -12.13
N SER A 24 -1.50 4.23 -12.96
CA SER A 24 -0.11 4.18 -13.40
C SER A 24 0.86 4.47 -12.25
N ILE A 25 0.55 5.41 -11.36
CA ILE A 25 1.35 5.69 -10.15
C ILE A 25 1.34 4.49 -9.20
N ALA A 26 0.17 3.90 -8.94
CA ALA A 26 0.05 2.72 -8.07
C ALA A 26 0.81 1.50 -8.66
N ALA A 27 0.69 1.27 -9.97
CA ALA A 27 1.42 0.22 -10.67
C ALA A 27 2.94 0.46 -10.64
N PHE A 28 3.38 1.70 -10.84
CA PHE A 28 4.78 2.09 -10.70
C PHE A 28 5.32 1.71 -9.32
N TYR A 29 4.59 2.02 -8.24
CA TYR A 29 5.00 1.63 -6.89
C TYR A 29 5.02 0.11 -6.67
N ALA A 30 4.05 -0.62 -7.21
CA ALA A 30 4.00 -2.07 -7.10
C ALA A 30 5.18 -2.76 -7.79
N VAL A 31 5.60 -2.24 -8.95
CA VAL A 31 6.74 -2.77 -9.73
C VAL A 31 8.07 -2.36 -9.09
N MET A 32 8.22 -1.10 -8.70
CA MET A 32 9.49 -0.60 -8.15
C MET A 32 9.80 -1.16 -6.76
N VAL A 33 8.78 -1.55 -5.98
CA VAL A 33 8.98 -2.06 -4.61
C VAL A 33 8.29 -3.42 -4.45
N PRO A 34 8.84 -4.49 -5.07
CA PRO A 34 8.16 -5.78 -5.23
C PRO A 34 8.08 -6.61 -3.95
N TYR A 35 8.93 -6.33 -2.96
CA TYR A 35 9.02 -7.10 -1.72
C TYR A 35 8.06 -6.63 -0.63
N THR A 36 7.86 -7.49 0.38
CA THR A 36 6.84 -7.35 1.44
C THR A 36 7.48 -7.10 2.80
N LYS A 37 6.80 -6.33 3.66
CA LYS A 37 7.18 -6.19 5.07
C LYS A 37 6.42 -7.14 6.00
N VAL A 38 6.89 -7.26 7.23
CA VAL A 38 6.26 -8.07 8.30
C VAL A 38 4.79 -7.71 8.57
N GLU A 39 4.38 -6.47 8.36
CA GLU A 39 2.99 -6.05 8.56
C GLU A 39 2.07 -6.60 7.46
N GLU A 40 2.62 -6.83 6.27
CA GLU A 40 1.93 -7.42 5.12
C GLU A 40 1.94 -8.96 5.16
N SER A 41 2.94 -9.55 5.81
CA SER A 41 3.27 -10.99 5.70
C SER A 41 2.07 -11.89 5.94
N PHE A 42 1.26 -11.63 6.98
CA PHE A 42 0.10 -12.45 7.30
C PHE A 42 -0.84 -12.65 6.10
N ASN A 43 -1.21 -11.55 5.41
CA ASN A 43 -2.12 -11.64 4.26
C ASN A 43 -1.37 -12.12 3.02
N VAL A 44 -0.09 -11.76 2.85
CA VAL A 44 0.75 -12.25 1.73
C VAL A 44 0.84 -13.77 1.76
N GLN A 45 1.25 -14.35 2.88
CA GLN A 45 1.37 -15.80 3.03
C GLN A 45 0.00 -16.47 2.89
N ALA A 46 -1.06 -15.86 3.43
CA ALA A 46 -2.41 -16.41 3.28
C ALA A 46 -2.83 -16.48 1.81
N MET A 47 -2.52 -15.43 1.05
CA MET A 47 -2.82 -15.40 -0.39
C MET A 47 -1.97 -16.41 -1.16
N HIS A 48 -0.69 -16.57 -0.81
CA HIS A 48 0.17 -17.62 -1.37
C HIS A 48 -0.43 -19.00 -1.14
N ASP A 49 -0.73 -19.35 0.10
CA ASP A 49 -1.17 -20.69 0.45
C ASP A 49 -2.52 -21.03 -0.19
N ILE A 50 -3.45 -20.08 -0.25
CA ILE A 50 -4.72 -20.24 -0.98
C ILE A 50 -4.49 -20.50 -2.47
N LEU A 51 -3.54 -19.80 -3.10
CA LEU A 51 -3.30 -19.90 -4.55
C LEU A 51 -2.52 -21.16 -4.94
N TYR A 52 -1.54 -21.58 -4.14
CA TYR A 52 -0.63 -22.68 -4.49
C TYR A 52 -0.92 -23.99 -3.75
N HIS A 53 -1.41 -23.94 -2.50
CA HIS A 53 -1.75 -25.14 -1.73
C HIS A 53 -3.23 -25.51 -1.82
N ASN A 54 -4.11 -24.56 -2.16
CA ASN A 54 -5.54 -24.75 -2.40
C ASN A 54 -6.27 -25.42 -1.21
N TYR A 55 -6.57 -26.71 -1.29
CA TYR A 55 -7.29 -27.44 -0.24
C TYR A 55 -6.38 -28.15 0.77
N HIS A 56 -5.07 -28.15 0.53
CA HIS A 56 -4.07 -28.76 1.40
C HIS A 56 -3.74 -27.83 2.57
N ILE A 57 -4.70 -27.69 3.49
CA ILE A 57 -4.64 -26.77 4.63
C ILE A 57 -3.45 -27.11 5.54
N GLU A 58 -3.05 -28.38 5.61
CA GLU A 58 -1.89 -28.86 6.36
C GLU A 58 -0.56 -28.21 5.93
N LYS A 59 -0.48 -27.61 4.73
CA LYS A 59 0.72 -26.90 4.23
C LYS A 59 0.70 -25.39 4.51
N TYR A 60 -0.35 -24.89 5.15
CA TYR A 60 -0.52 -23.46 5.37
C TYR A 60 0.44 -22.96 6.44
N ASP A 61 1.10 -21.85 6.15
CA ASP A 61 2.05 -21.18 7.03
C ASP A 61 1.45 -20.87 8.41
N HIS A 62 0.17 -20.51 8.44
CA HIS A 62 -0.52 -20.08 9.67
C HIS A 62 -0.80 -21.20 10.65
N LEU A 63 -0.62 -22.48 10.27
CA LEU A 63 -0.66 -23.60 11.22
C LEU A 63 0.64 -23.68 12.02
N GLU A 64 1.77 -23.39 11.39
CA GLU A 64 3.10 -23.40 12.01
C GLU A 64 3.40 -22.07 12.73
N PHE A 65 3.02 -20.95 12.12
CA PHE A 65 3.25 -19.59 12.62
C PHE A 65 1.94 -18.83 12.85
N PRO A 66 1.16 -19.19 13.89
CA PRO A 66 -0.03 -18.42 14.23
C PRO A 66 0.36 -17.01 14.67
N GLY A 67 -0.20 -16.01 14.00
CA GLY A 67 0.09 -14.61 14.31
C GLY A 67 -0.29 -14.24 15.75
N VAL A 68 0.46 -13.32 16.36
CA VAL A 68 0.26 -12.85 17.75
C VAL A 68 -1.11 -12.22 18.03
N VAL A 69 -1.88 -11.90 16.99
CA VAL A 69 -3.24 -11.36 17.07
C VAL A 69 -4.09 -12.05 16.00
N PRO A 70 -5.30 -12.55 16.33
CA PRO A 70 -6.19 -13.15 15.34
C PRO A 70 -6.58 -12.10 14.29
N ARG A 71 -6.30 -12.40 13.02
CA ARG A 71 -6.58 -11.53 11.87
C ARG A 71 -7.56 -12.24 10.94
N SER A 72 -8.43 -11.46 10.28
CA SER A 72 -9.39 -11.99 9.33
C SER A 72 -8.70 -12.46 8.04
N PHE A 73 -8.99 -13.71 7.65
CA PHE A 73 -8.57 -14.28 6.36
C PHE A 73 -9.41 -13.84 5.17
N ILE A 74 -10.57 -13.20 5.41
CA ILE A 74 -11.57 -12.91 4.37
C ILE A 74 -10.99 -12.02 3.27
N GLY A 75 -10.21 -11.00 3.64
CA GLY A 75 -9.61 -10.10 2.65
C GLY A 75 -8.60 -10.80 1.75
N ALA A 76 -7.73 -11.64 2.32
CA ALA A 76 -6.79 -12.46 1.56
C ALA A 76 -7.53 -13.42 0.61
N LEU A 77 -8.58 -14.10 1.10
CA LEU A 77 -9.40 -15.00 0.31
C LEU A 77 -10.03 -14.31 -0.92
N ILE A 78 -10.65 -13.14 -0.74
CA ILE A 78 -11.27 -12.39 -1.84
C ILE A 78 -10.23 -12.05 -2.92
N VAL A 79 -9.06 -11.55 -2.52
CA VAL A 79 -8.00 -11.18 -3.47
C VAL A 79 -7.43 -12.42 -4.17
N SER A 80 -7.24 -13.53 -3.46
CA SER A 80 -6.79 -14.80 -4.05
C SER A 80 -7.78 -15.34 -5.08
N VAL A 81 -9.08 -15.35 -4.77
CA VAL A 81 -10.11 -15.82 -5.73
C VAL A 81 -10.07 -14.99 -7.01
N ILE A 82 -9.98 -13.66 -6.90
CA ILE A 82 -9.95 -12.77 -8.06
C ILE A 82 -8.64 -12.90 -8.85
N SER A 83 -7.50 -13.13 -8.17
CA SER A 83 -6.20 -13.30 -8.82
C SER A 83 -5.95 -14.71 -9.37
N SER A 84 -6.73 -15.70 -8.94
CA SER A 84 -6.55 -17.12 -9.31
C SER A 84 -6.45 -17.38 -10.81
N PRO A 85 -7.25 -16.78 -11.72
CA PRO A 85 -7.14 -17.09 -13.15
C PRO A 85 -5.80 -16.60 -13.72
N ALA A 86 -5.34 -15.42 -13.29
CA ALA A 86 -4.08 -14.86 -13.75
C ALA A 86 -2.88 -15.67 -13.24
N VAL A 87 -2.90 -16.05 -11.95
CA VAL A 87 -1.83 -16.86 -11.34
C VAL A 87 -1.80 -18.27 -11.90
N PHE A 88 -2.96 -18.86 -12.21
CA PHE A 88 -3.04 -20.16 -12.88
C PHE A 88 -2.39 -20.13 -14.27
N VAL A 89 -2.65 -19.08 -15.07
CA VAL A 89 -1.98 -18.91 -16.38
C VAL A 89 -0.46 -18.74 -16.21
N MET A 90 -0.02 -17.98 -15.20
CA MET A 90 1.41 -17.83 -14.90
C MET A 90 2.06 -19.17 -14.52
N HIS A 91 1.37 -19.99 -13.73
CA HIS A 91 1.83 -21.34 -13.38
C HIS A 91 1.95 -22.24 -14.61
N LEU A 92 0.96 -22.23 -15.52
CA LEU A 92 1.03 -22.98 -16.78
C LEU A 92 2.21 -22.55 -17.67
N CYS A 93 2.52 -21.24 -17.68
CA CYS A 93 3.66 -20.69 -18.40
C CYS A 93 5.00 -20.83 -17.67
N HIS A 94 5.05 -21.54 -16.53
CA HIS A 94 6.25 -21.72 -15.70
C HIS A 94 6.91 -20.39 -15.30
N VAL A 95 6.09 -19.35 -15.05
CA VAL A 95 6.56 -18.04 -14.61
C VAL A 95 6.93 -18.10 -13.12
N PRO A 96 8.04 -17.50 -12.68
CA PRO A 96 8.44 -17.50 -11.27
C PRO A 96 7.35 -16.95 -10.34
N LYS A 97 7.22 -17.54 -9.14
CA LYS A 97 6.19 -17.18 -8.14
C LYS A 97 6.19 -15.68 -7.76
N VAL A 98 7.32 -14.99 -7.90
CA VAL A 98 7.45 -13.54 -7.63
C VAL A 98 6.46 -12.72 -8.46
N TYR A 99 6.18 -13.14 -9.70
CA TYR A 99 5.19 -12.45 -10.54
C TYR A 99 3.75 -12.71 -10.07
N GLY A 100 3.50 -13.83 -9.40
CA GLY A 100 2.24 -14.09 -8.69
C GLY A 100 1.99 -13.09 -7.56
N LEU A 101 3.04 -12.70 -6.81
CA LEU A 101 2.94 -11.63 -5.81
C LEU A 101 2.55 -10.30 -6.47
N LEU A 102 3.18 -9.95 -7.60
CA LEU A 102 2.82 -8.74 -8.34
C LEU A 102 1.36 -8.80 -8.82
N ALA A 103 0.90 -9.95 -9.33
CA ALA A 103 -0.49 -10.11 -9.78
C ALA A 103 -1.50 -9.85 -8.65
N VAL A 104 -1.28 -10.47 -7.49
CA VAL A 104 -2.10 -10.27 -6.28
C VAL A 104 -2.13 -8.80 -5.86
N ARG A 105 -0.98 -8.12 -5.89
CA ARG A 105 -0.87 -6.68 -5.56
C ARG A 105 -1.60 -5.78 -6.55
N ILE A 106 -1.53 -6.08 -7.84
CA ILE A 106 -2.25 -5.33 -8.88
C ILE A 106 -3.76 -5.55 -8.76
N VAL A 107 -4.22 -6.77 -8.45
CA VAL A 107 -5.63 -7.06 -8.17
C VAL A 107 -6.13 -6.27 -6.96
N LEU A 108 -5.39 -6.31 -5.84
CA LEU A 108 -5.73 -5.52 -4.66
C LEU A 108 -5.77 -4.02 -4.98
N GLY A 109 -4.74 -3.49 -5.63
CA GLY A 109 -4.68 -2.10 -6.07
C GLY A 109 -5.88 -1.72 -6.94
N SER A 110 -6.28 -2.59 -7.86
CA SER A 110 -7.44 -2.38 -8.74
C SER A 110 -8.76 -2.32 -7.96
N ILE A 111 -8.93 -3.16 -6.94
CA ILE A 111 -10.09 -3.12 -6.04
C ILE A 111 -10.13 -1.78 -5.30
N ILE A 112 -9.01 -1.35 -4.71
CA ILE A 112 -8.93 -0.07 -3.98
C ILE A 112 -9.19 1.11 -4.90
N LEU A 113 -8.54 1.16 -6.07
CA LEU A 113 -8.73 2.24 -7.04
C LEU A 113 -10.17 2.28 -7.60
N MET A 114 -10.83 1.13 -7.76
CA MET A 114 -12.24 1.08 -8.13
C MET A 114 -13.13 1.71 -7.06
N THR A 115 -12.92 1.37 -5.79
CA THR A 115 -13.70 2.00 -4.69
C THR A 115 -13.40 3.50 -4.57
N LEU A 116 -12.16 3.91 -4.82
CA LEU A 116 -11.75 5.31 -4.84
C LEU A 116 -12.41 6.08 -5.99
N ARG A 117 -12.54 5.46 -7.17
CA ARG A 117 -13.29 6.00 -8.31
C ARG A 117 -14.75 6.24 -7.95
N LEU A 118 -15.41 5.28 -7.28
CA LEU A 118 -16.79 5.44 -6.85
C LEU A 118 -16.93 6.67 -5.92
N LEU A 119 -16.04 6.81 -4.95
CA LEU A 119 -16.00 7.98 -4.07
C LEU A 119 -15.78 9.27 -4.87
N ARG A 120 -14.78 9.32 -5.74
CA ARG A 120 -14.50 10.48 -6.61
C ARG A 120 -15.73 10.92 -7.41
N VAL A 121 -16.44 9.97 -8.03
CA VAL A 121 -17.63 10.28 -8.82
C VAL A 121 -18.70 10.96 -7.95
N GLN A 122 -18.81 10.60 -6.66
CA GLN A 122 -19.73 11.31 -5.75
C GLN A 122 -19.20 12.68 -5.35
N VAL A 123 -17.88 12.83 -5.12
CA VAL A 123 -17.26 14.15 -4.87
C VAL A 123 -17.57 15.10 -6.02
N LYS A 124 -17.40 14.65 -7.27
CA LYS A 124 -17.74 15.40 -8.48
C LYS A 124 -19.21 15.81 -8.51
N ARG A 125 -20.12 14.87 -8.22
CA ARG A 125 -21.57 15.14 -8.25
C ARG A 125 -22.01 16.13 -7.18
N LYS A 126 -21.41 16.07 -5.99
CA LYS A 126 -21.80 16.89 -4.84
C LYS A 126 -21.12 18.25 -4.78
N PHE A 127 -19.84 18.31 -5.16
CA PHE A 127 -18.99 19.51 -5.01
C PHE A 127 -18.47 20.07 -6.35
N GLY A 128 -18.79 19.43 -7.47
CA GLY A 128 -18.42 19.88 -8.82
C GLY A 128 -17.05 19.42 -9.31
N HIS A 129 -16.71 19.81 -10.55
CA HIS A 129 -15.50 19.38 -11.24
C HIS A 129 -14.20 19.89 -10.61
N HIS A 130 -14.20 21.11 -10.06
CA HIS A 130 -13.01 21.68 -9.43
C HIS A 130 -12.60 20.91 -8.16
N ALA A 131 -13.59 20.51 -7.34
CA ALA A 131 -13.36 19.68 -6.16
C ALA A 131 -12.84 18.28 -6.53
N GLU A 132 -13.39 17.67 -7.58
CA GLU A 132 -12.87 16.40 -8.13
C GLU A 132 -11.40 16.52 -8.54
N ALA A 133 -11.06 17.57 -9.29
CA ALA A 133 -9.69 17.78 -9.75
C ALA A 133 -8.72 17.99 -8.58
N PHE A 134 -9.09 18.82 -7.60
CA PHE A 134 -8.25 19.06 -6.43
C PHE A 134 -8.04 17.79 -5.59
N TYR A 135 -9.11 17.02 -5.36
CA TYR A 135 -9.04 15.73 -4.67
C TYR A 135 -8.06 14.76 -5.34
N LEU A 136 -8.12 14.67 -6.67
CA LEU A 136 -7.24 13.79 -7.45
C LEU A 136 -5.80 14.26 -7.48
N ILE A 137 -5.57 15.57 -7.66
CA ILE A 137 -4.22 16.14 -7.66
C ILE A 137 -3.55 15.88 -6.31
N LEU A 138 -4.24 16.15 -5.19
CA LEU A 138 -3.73 15.84 -3.86
C LEU A 138 -3.40 14.34 -3.72
N THR A 139 -4.34 13.48 -4.13
CA THR A 139 -4.15 12.02 -4.07
C THR A 139 -2.95 11.55 -4.89
N ALA A 140 -2.77 12.08 -6.10
CA ALA A 140 -1.66 11.74 -7.00
C ALA A 140 -0.31 12.17 -6.44
N THR A 141 -0.27 13.27 -5.68
CA THR A 141 0.97 13.79 -5.09
C THR A 141 1.35 13.22 -3.73
N GLN A 142 0.43 12.52 -3.08
CA GLN A 142 0.68 11.90 -1.79
C GLN A 142 1.19 10.46 -1.97
N PHE A 143 2.37 10.19 -1.45
CA PHE A 143 2.98 8.86 -1.47
C PHE A 143 2.08 7.79 -0.81
N HIS A 144 1.55 8.10 0.37
CA HIS A 144 0.97 7.10 1.28
C HIS A 144 -0.18 6.30 0.64
N LEU A 145 -1.23 6.97 0.13
CA LEU A 145 -2.44 6.26 -0.31
C LEU A 145 -2.17 5.32 -1.50
N LEU A 146 -1.49 5.81 -2.54
CA LEU A 146 -1.25 5.03 -3.76
C LEU A 146 -0.21 3.94 -3.54
N PHE A 147 0.84 4.21 -2.76
CA PHE A 147 1.85 3.21 -2.42
C PHE A 147 1.25 2.05 -1.60
N TYR A 148 0.43 2.35 -0.60
CA TYR A 148 -0.17 1.31 0.23
C TYR A 148 -1.38 0.64 -0.42
N SER A 149 -2.02 1.24 -1.42
CA SER A 149 -3.19 0.65 -2.10
C SER A 149 -2.93 -0.72 -2.72
N THR A 150 -1.68 -1.02 -3.08
CA THR A 150 -1.26 -2.30 -3.68
C THR A 150 -0.69 -3.28 -2.65
N ARG A 151 -0.57 -2.87 -1.37
CA ARG A 151 0.02 -3.67 -0.30
C ARG A 151 -1.05 -4.30 0.58
N PRO A 152 -1.01 -5.60 0.85
CA PRO A 152 -2.06 -6.31 1.57
C PRO A 152 -1.98 -6.11 3.09
N LEU A 153 -2.02 -4.86 3.54
CA LEU A 153 -2.21 -4.56 4.94
C LEU A 153 -3.69 -4.71 5.31
N PRO A 154 -4.03 -5.16 6.52
CA PRO A 154 -5.44 -5.26 6.91
C PRO A 154 -6.16 -3.89 6.87
N ASN A 155 -5.44 -2.79 7.09
CA ASN A 155 -5.99 -1.44 6.99
C ASN A 155 -6.30 -1.05 5.52
N VAL A 156 -5.56 -1.58 4.55
CA VAL A 156 -5.81 -1.34 3.13
C VAL A 156 -7.02 -2.15 2.67
N LEU A 157 -7.18 -3.38 3.18
CA LEU A 157 -8.41 -4.16 2.95
C LEU A 157 -9.64 -3.45 3.53
N ALA A 158 -9.52 -2.85 4.72
CA ALA A 158 -10.57 -2.02 5.31
C ALA A 158 -10.85 -0.74 4.50
N LEU A 159 -9.83 -0.13 3.89
CA LEU A 159 -9.95 1.10 3.09
C LEU A 159 -10.96 0.96 1.94
N ALA A 160 -11.09 -0.24 1.33
CA ALA A 160 -12.10 -0.50 0.31
C ALA A 160 -13.53 -0.19 0.83
N PHE A 161 -13.83 -0.67 2.05
CA PHE A 161 -15.12 -0.45 2.71
C PHE A 161 -15.28 0.98 3.20
N VAL A 162 -14.20 1.63 3.64
CA VAL A 162 -14.22 3.06 3.99
C VAL A 162 -14.58 3.92 2.78
N ASN A 163 -13.98 3.67 1.62
CA ASN A 163 -14.32 4.38 0.38
C ASN A 163 -15.79 4.16 0.00
N LEU A 164 -16.30 2.92 0.13
CA LEU A 164 -17.71 2.61 -0.08
C LEU A 164 -18.64 3.30 0.93
N THR A 165 -18.21 3.43 2.17
CA THR A 165 -18.95 4.14 3.23
C THR A 165 -19.15 5.60 2.85
N TYR A 166 -18.08 6.28 2.47
CA TYR A 166 -18.15 7.66 1.98
C TYR A 166 -18.97 7.79 0.68
N TYR A 167 -18.85 6.82 -0.23
CA TYR A 167 -19.69 6.75 -1.43
C TYR A 167 -21.18 6.72 -1.08
N PHE A 168 -21.61 5.81 -0.19
CA PHE A 168 -23.01 5.72 0.21
C PHE A 168 -23.46 6.93 1.01
N TRP A 169 -22.58 7.50 1.83
CA TRP A 169 -22.87 8.69 2.61
C TRP A 169 -23.12 9.90 1.70
N PHE A 170 -22.25 10.13 0.71
CA PHE A 170 -22.44 11.22 -0.24
C PHE A 170 -23.64 11.03 -1.16
N LYS A 171 -24.02 9.77 -1.42
CA LYS A 171 -25.26 9.42 -2.11
C LYS A 171 -26.52 9.66 -1.25
N GLY A 172 -26.38 9.86 0.06
CA GLY A 172 -27.49 10.04 1.01
C GLY A 172 -28.14 8.74 1.48
N ASN A 173 -27.53 7.56 1.24
CA ASN A 173 -28.08 6.29 1.69
C ASN A 173 -27.49 5.88 3.05
N HIS A 174 -28.05 6.44 4.11
CA HIS A 174 -27.56 6.25 5.48
C HIS A 174 -27.54 4.78 5.94
N ARG A 175 -28.53 3.96 5.50
CA ARG A 175 -28.59 2.54 5.86
C ARG A 175 -27.40 1.76 5.29
N ARG A 176 -27.07 1.97 4.02
CA ARG A 176 -25.91 1.32 3.38
C ARG A 176 -24.58 1.86 3.91
N THR A 177 -24.51 3.13 4.28
CA THR A 177 -23.35 3.72 4.98
C THR A 177 -23.08 3.00 6.30
N LEU A 178 -24.10 2.85 7.15
CA LEU A 178 -23.96 2.14 8.44
C LEU A 178 -23.59 0.68 8.25
N GLN A 179 -24.23 -0.03 7.31
CA GLN A 179 -23.90 -1.42 7.01
C GLN A 179 -22.44 -1.60 6.57
N ALA A 180 -21.96 -0.78 5.63
CA ALA A 180 -20.58 -0.85 5.17
C ALA A 180 -19.57 -0.57 6.30
N LEU A 181 -19.90 0.37 7.20
CA LEU A 181 -19.06 0.75 8.33
C LEU A 181 -19.03 -0.32 9.43
N ILE A 182 -20.17 -0.97 9.70
CA ILE A 182 -20.24 -2.11 10.62
C ILE A 182 -19.43 -3.28 10.07
N VAL A 183 -19.59 -3.61 8.78
CA VAL A 183 -18.80 -4.68 8.15
C VAL A 183 -17.30 -4.37 8.22
N ALA A 184 -16.89 -3.13 7.95
CA ALA A 184 -15.50 -2.71 8.08
C ALA A 184 -14.95 -2.87 9.51
N ALA A 185 -15.73 -2.44 10.52
CA ALA A 185 -15.33 -2.47 11.92
C ALA A 185 -15.29 -3.90 12.50
N VAL A 186 -16.27 -4.73 12.16
CA VAL A 186 -16.37 -6.11 12.70
C VAL A 186 -15.36 -7.04 12.05
N ILE A 187 -15.21 -6.98 10.72
CA ILE A 187 -14.39 -7.96 9.99
C ILE A 187 -12.90 -7.58 10.00
N PHE A 188 -12.58 -6.30 9.86
CA PHE A 188 -11.19 -5.91 9.58
C PHE A 188 -10.46 -5.31 10.77
N ARG A 189 -11.12 -4.57 11.69
CA ARG A 189 -10.49 -4.05 12.94
C ARG A 189 -11.37 -3.12 13.78
N CYS A 190 -11.06 -3.08 15.08
CA CYS A 190 -11.53 -2.07 16.04
C CYS A 190 -11.00 -0.65 15.77
N ASP A 191 -9.91 -0.45 15.03
CA ASP A 191 -9.40 0.89 14.71
C ASP A 191 -10.38 1.72 13.87
N MET A 192 -11.35 1.05 13.20
CA MET A 192 -12.45 1.70 12.49
C MET A 192 -13.55 2.20 13.42
N ILE A 193 -13.51 1.90 14.73
CA ILE A 193 -14.45 2.42 15.73
C ILE A 193 -14.36 3.95 15.81
N LEU A 194 -13.18 4.55 15.59
CA LEU A 194 -13.05 6.01 15.60
C LEU A 194 -13.73 6.66 14.38
N LEU A 195 -13.66 6.02 13.21
CA LEU A 195 -14.38 6.45 12.02
C LEU A 195 -15.90 6.21 12.17
N LEU A 196 -16.28 5.05 12.73
CA LEU A 196 -17.66 4.74 13.12
C LEU A 196 -18.21 5.75 14.12
N GLY A 197 -17.40 6.14 15.11
CA GLY A 197 -17.74 7.12 16.13
C GLY A 197 -17.93 8.51 15.54
N THR A 198 -17.03 8.96 14.66
CA THR A 198 -17.14 10.31 14.06
C THR A 198 -18.24 10.41 13.01
N ILE A 199 -18.39 9.43 12.12
CA ILE A 199 -19.48 9.41 11.12
C ILE A 199 -20.82 9.11 11.81
N GLY A 200 -20.83 8.19 12.76
CA GLY A 200 -22.00 7.88 13.58
C GLY A 200 -22.46 9.09 14.40
N LEU A 201 -21.53 9.79 15.06
CA LEU A 201 -21.81 11.05 15.74
C LEU A 201 -22.24 12.14 14.76
N ALA A 202 -21.64 12.27 13.58
CA ALA A 202 -22.08 13.24 12.58
C ALA A 202 -23.49 12.94 12.06
N LEU A 203 -23.85 11.67 11.86
CA LEU A 203 -25.20 11.25 11.47
C LEU A 203 -26.21 11.42 12.61
N LEU A 204 -25.80 11.14 13.86
CA LEU A 204 -26.60 11.42 15.05
C LEU A 204 -26.78 12.92 15.27
N LEU A 205 -25.74 13.72 15.04
CA LEU A 205 -25.80 15.17 15.10
C LEU A 205 -26.69 15.68 13.98
N VAL A 206 -26.55 15.25 12.73
CA VAL A 206 -27.48 15.62 11.63
C VAL A 206 -28.92 15.19 11.94
N GLY A 207 -29.10 14.00 12.54
CA GLY A 207 -30.38 13.54 13.07
C GLY A 207 -30.89 14.40 14.23
N ALA A 208 -30.00 14.93 15.06
CA ALA A 208 -30.29 15.87 16.14
C ALA A 208 -30.41 17.32 15.66
N LEU A 209 -29.88 17.69 14.49
CA LEU A 209 -30.05 19.00 13.85
C LEU A 209 -31.46 19.16 13.27
N LEU A 210 -32.19 18.06 13.12
CA LEU A 210 -33.65 18.05 12.92
C LEU A 210 -34.41 18.40 14.22
N ASP A 211 -33.74 18.45 15.38
CA ASP A 211 -34.28 18.97 16.64
C ASP A 211 -34.09 20.50 16.71
N ARG A 212 -35.19 21.24 16.93
CA ARG A 212 -35.24 22.72 16.94
C ARG A 212 -34.33 23.37 17.98
N ARG A 213 -33.79 22.60 18.93
CA ARG A 213 -32.93 23.08 20.03
C ARG A 213 -31.49 23.40 19.59
N ILE A 214 -31.02 22.92 18.43
CA ILE A 214 -29.63 23.12 17.98
C ILE A 214 -29.45 24.35 17.07
N VAL A 215 -30.54 24.91 16.55
CA VAL A 215 -30.59 26.16 15.79
C VAL A 215 -29.78 27.31 16.42
N PRO A 216 -29.83 27.58 17.74
CA PRO A 216 -29.03 28.65 18.36
C PRO A 216 -27.51 28.39 18.39
N TYR A 217 -27.04 27.16 18.16
CA TYR A 217 -25.60 26.83 18.11
C TYR A 217 -25.02 26.80 16.69
N ILE A 218 -25.85 26.58 15.66
CA ILE A 218 -25.47 26.70 14.25
C ILE A 218 -25.43 28.15 13.78
N LEU A 219 -26.35 28.97 14.29
CA LEU A 219 -26.46 30.40 13.96
C LEU A 219 -25.14 31.18 14.12
N PRO A 220 -24.35 31.03 15.21
CA PRO A 220 -23.07 31.72 15.37
C PRO A 220 -22.02 31.28 14.34
N VAL A 221 -21.98 29.99 13.98
CA VAL A 221 -21.02 29.46 13.00
C VAL A 221 -21.36 29.95 11.59
N PHE A 222 -22.64 29.91 11.22
CA PHE A 222 -23.10 30.46 9.93
C PHE A 222 -22.95 31.99 9.88
N SER A 223 -23.24 32.69 10.97
CA SER A 223 -23.06 34.14 11.09
C SER A 223 -21.58 34.51 11.00
N PHE A 224 -20.67 33.74 11.60
CA PHE A 224 -19.22 33.91 11.45
C PHE A 224 -18.76 33.70 10.01
N VAL A 225 -19.25 32.67 9.31
CA VAL A 225 -18.93 32.43 7.89
C VAL A 225 -19.41 33.59 7.00
N VAL A 226 -20.62 34.10 7.24
CA VAL A 226 -21.19 35.24 6.50
C VAL A 226 -20.44 36.55 6.81
N LEU A 227 -20.09 36.80 8.07
CA LEU A 227 -19.25 37.95 8.49
C LEU A 227 -17.82 37.85 7.92
N TYR A 228 -17.25 36.65 7.91
CA TYR A 228 -15.94 36.39 7.32
C TYR A 228 -15.93 36.61 5.80
N SER A 229 -17.02 36.23 5.12
CA SER A 229 -17.24 36.53 3.69
C SER A 229 -17.41 38.03 3.38
N LYS A 230 -17.67 38.87 4.40
CA LYS A 230 -17.85 40.33 4.26
C LYS A 230 -16.59 41.13 4.64
N LEU A 231 -15.52 40.50 5.12
CA LEU A 231 -14.24 41.16 5.38
C LEU A 231 -13.61 41.61 4.04
N PRO A 232 -13.00 42.81 3.98
CA PRO A 232 -12.40 43.32 2.75
C PRO A 232 -11.28 42.37 2.32
N HIS A 233 -11.51 41.66 1.22
CA HIS A 233 -10.53 40.77 0.59
C HIS A 233 -9.32 41.60 0.12
N LYS A 234 -8.37 41.88 1.02
CA LYS A 234 -7.06 42.43 0.62
C LYS A 234 -6.42 41.42 -0.32
N LYS A 235 -6.23 41.81 -1.59
CA LYS A 235 -5.62 40.98 -2.65
C LYS A 235 -4.29 40.35 -2.21
N THR A 236 -3.57 40.96 -1.27
CA THR A 236 -2.32 40.45 -0.70
C THR A 236 -2.48 39.18 0.14
N GLY A 237 -3.55 39.05 0.93
CA GLY A 237 -3.78 37.87 1.78
C GLY A 237 -4.08 36.62 0.97
N TRP A 238 -4.88 36.74 -0.09
CA TRP A 238 -5.13 35.66 -1.04
C TRP A 238 -3.87 35.28 -1.82
N LYS A 239 -3.07 36.24 -2.28
CA LYS A 239 -1.78 35.96 -2.93
C LYS A 239 -0.85 35.18 -1.99
N LEU A 240 -0.75 35.56 -0.72
CA LEU A 240 0.04 34.84 0.28
C LEU A 240 -0.50 33.41 0.47
N LEU A 241 -1.82 33.25 0.61
CA LEU A 241 -2.45 31.92 0.74
C LEU A 241 -2.20 31.03 -0.48
N TYR A 242 -2.29 31.57 -1.70
CA TYR A 242 -1.97 30.85 -2.93
C TYR A 242 -0.50 30.41 -2.96
N VAL A 243 0.43 31.30 -2.58
CA VAL A 243 1.86 30.97 -2.49
C VAL A 243 2.10 29.89 -1.43
N LEU A 244 1.47 29.98 -0.27
CA LEU A 244 1.55 28.96 0.78
C LEU A 244 1.00 27.61 0.32
N MET A 245 -0.10 27.60 -0.42
CA MET A 245 -0.71 26.38 -0.96
C MET A 245 0.19 25.72 -2.02
N ILE A 246 0.76 26.52 -2.94
CA ILE A 246 1.73 26.02 -3.93
C ILE A 246 2.99 25.50 -3.22
N GLY A 247 3.50 26.23 -2.22
CA GLY A 247 4.62 25.80 -1.39
C GLY A 247 4.35 24.46 -0.70
N GLY A 248 3.18 24.32 -0.05
CA GLY A 248 2.77 23.07 0.58
C GLY A 248 2.64 21.90 -0.41
N PHE A 249 2.16 22.16 -1.62
CA PHE A 249 2.11 21.15 -2.69
C PHE A 249 3.50 20.69 -3.12
N LEU A 250 4.43 21.62 -3.36
CA LEU A 250 5.82 21.30 -3.70
C LEU A 250 6.52 20.56 -2.55
N SER A 251 6.27 20.94 -1.30
CA SER A 251 6.76 20.22 -0.13
C SER A 251 6.20 18.80 -0.05
N SER A 252 4.91 18.60 -0.34
CA SER A 252 4.29 17.27 -0.41
C SER A 252 4.94 16.41 -1.48
N LEU A 253 5.21 16.96 -2.67
CA LEU A 253 5.92 16.24 -3.74
C LEU A 253 7.34 15.84 -3.33
N GLY A 254 8.10 16.76 -2.72
CA GLY A 254 9.44 16.47 -2.20
C GLY A 254 9.41 15.38 -1.13
N TYR A 255 8.48 15.47 -0.18
CA TYR A 255 8.27 14.46 0.86
C TYR A 255 7.91 13.10 0.28
N SER A 256 7.04 13.06 -0.74
CA SER A 256 6.68 11.84 -1.46
C SER A 256 7.88 11.19 -2.15
N GLY A 257 8.78 11.98 -2.76
CA GLY A 257 10.01 11.47 -3.37
C GLY A 257 10.97 10.86 -2.35
N VAL A 258 11.18 11.53 -1.21
CA VAL A 258 12.03 11.03 -0.11
C VAL A 258 11.47 9.74 0.49
N THR A 259 10.17 9.72 0.79
CA THR A 259 9.51 8.54 1.38
C THR A 259 9.47 7.35 0.42
N PHE A 260 9.29 7.60 -0.88
CA PHE A 260 9.45 6.56 -1.90
C PHE A 260 10.87 6.00 -1.92
N MET A 261 11.89 6.84 -1.96
CA MET A 261 13.28 6.38 -1.99
C MET A 261 13.67 5.63 -0.71
N ALA A 262 13.20 6.09 0.46
CA ALA A 262 13.37 5.36 1.71
C ALA A 262 12.68 3.98 1.63
N SER A 263 11.45 3.92 1.14
CA SER A 263 10.70 2.68 0.98
C SER A 263 11.36 1.72 -0.01
N TYR A 264 11.82 2.20 -1.16
CA TYR A 264 12.50 1.40 -2.19
C TYR A 264 13.72 0.64 -1.64
N ASN A 265 14.47 1.26 -0.72
CA ASN A 265 15.68 0.70 -0.11
C ASN A 265 15.41 -0.04 1.22
N ASN A 266 14.16 -0.17 1.64
CA ASN A 266 13.78 -0.77 2.92
C ASN A 266 13.48 -2.27 2.81
N TYR A 267 14.04 -2.99 1.83
CA TYR A 267 13.78 -4.43 1.64
C TYR A 267 15.06 -5.28 1.49
N PRO A 268 16.06 -5.12 2.38
CA PRO A 268 17.36 -5.79 2.23
C PRO A 268 17.24 -7.33 2.20
N GLY A 269 16.29 -7.93 2.93
CA GLY A 269 16.12 -9.39 2.93
C GLY A 269 15.61 -9.95 1.60
N GLY A 270 14.71 -9.23 0.93
CA GLY A 270 14.24 -9.61 -0.41
C GLY A 270 15.36 -9.53 -1.46
N TYR A 271 16.18 -8.48 -1.40
CA TYR A 271 17.36 -8.35 -2.27
C TYR A 271 18.43 -9.40 -1.97
N ALA A 272 18.66 -9.74 -0.70
CA ALA A 272 19.58 -10.80 -0.31
C ALA A 272 19.16 -12.16 -0.85
N LEU A 273 17.87 -12.49 -0.75
CA LEU A 273 17.34 -13.75 -1.30
C LEU A 273 17.45 -13.80 -2.83
N LYS A 274 17.16 -12.68 -3.51
CA LYS A 274 17.36 -12.58 -4.96
C LYS A 274 18.82 -12.80 -5.35
N ALA A 275 19.76 -12.15 -4.66
CA ALA A 275 21.19 -12.31 -4.91
C ALA A 275 21.65 -13.75 -4.66
N LEU A 276 21.08 -14.42 -3.64
CA LEU A 276 21.34 -15.83 -3.37
C LEU A 276 20.87 -16.72 -4.53
N HIS A 277 19.65 -16.53 -5.04
CA HIS A 277 19.14 -17.30 -6.18
C HIS A 277 19.94 -17.09 -7.46
N GLU A 278 20.44 -15.88 -7.71
CA GLU A 278 21.31 -15.60 -8.87
C GLU A 278 22.64 -16.35 -8.75
N ALA A 279 23.21 -16.42 -7.53
CA ALA A 279 24.44 -17.16 -7.25
C ALA A 279 24.24 -18.69 -7.23
N ASP A 280 23.03 -19.17 -6.90
CA ASP A 280 22.69 -20.58 -6.78
C ASP A 280 22.53 -21.31 -8.12
N SER A 281 22.46 -20.58 -9.25
CA SER A 281 22.50 -21.18 -10.60
C SER A 281 23.71 -22.11 -10.85
N VAL A 282 24.70 -22.08 -9.96
CA VAL A 282 25.92 -22.88 -9.98
C VAL A 282 25.88 -24.10 -9.03
N MET A 283 24.99 -24.14 -8.03
CA MET A 283 25.00 -25.19 -6.99
C MET A 283 23.62 -25.80 -6.79
N LYS A 284 23.50 -27.13 -6.93
CA LYS A 284 22.26 -27.86 -6.62
C LYS A 284 22.27 -28.34 -5.17
N ASP A 285 21.12 -28.24 -4.51
CA ASP A 285 20.80 -28.78 -3.17
C ASP A 285 21.50 -28.10 -1.98
N LYS A 286 21.02 -26.90 -1.58
CA LYS A 286 21.45 -26.23 -0.34
C LYS A 286 20.30 -25.90 0.60
N ILE A 287 20.54 -26.10 1.88
CA ILE A 287 19.64 -25.68 2.96
C ILE A 287 20.00 -24.23 3.33
N VAL A 288 19.05 -23.31 3.11
CA VAL A 288 19.22 -21.87 3.41
C VAL A 288 18.49 -21.52 4.70
N HIS A 289 19.21 -20.88 5.64
CA HIS A 289 18.61 -20.40 6.88
C HIS A 289 18.09 -18.96 6.79
N ILE A 290 16.77 -18.88 6.99
CA ILE A 290 15.88 -17.75 7.27
C ILE A 290 16.04 -17.03 8.62
N ASP A 291 16.89 -16.01 8.83
CA ASP A 291 16.86 -15.29 10.12
C ASP A 291 15.63 -14.35 10.23
N ALA A 292 15.21 -14.03 11.45
CA ALA A 292 13.98 -13.27 11.68
C ALA A 292 14.01 -11.88 11.02
N PHE A 293 15.17 -11.20 11.04
CA PHE A 293 15.28 -9.87 10.44
C PHE A 293 15.16 -9.94 8.91
N THR A 294 15.77 -10.94 8.27
CA THR A 294 15.65 -11.16 6.83
C THR A 294 14.21 -11.49 6.43
N ALA A 295 13.53 -12.34 7.21
CA ALA A 295 12.10 -12.64 7.03
C ALA A 295 11.23 -11.37 7.10
N MET A 296 11.49 -10.48 8.07
CA MET A 296 10.73 -9.23 8.24
C MET A 296 11.05 -8.15 7.19
N SER A 297 12.12 -8.32 6.42
CA SER A 297 12.69 -7.28 5.55
C SER A 297 12.67 -7.61 4.07
N GLY A 298 11.77 -8.48 3.61
CA GLY A 298 11.49 -8.63 2.17
C GLY A 298 11.23 -10.05 1.68
N VAL A 299 11.43 -11.06 2.53
CA VAL A 299 11.21 -12.47 2.16
C VAL A 299 9.74 -12.85 2.31
N SER A 300 9.23 -13.66 1.37
CA SER A 300 7.90 -14.25 1.40
C SER A 300 7.90 -15.57 0.62
N ARG A 301 6.87 -16.42 0.78
CA ARG A 301 6.78 -17.69 0.03
C ARG A 301 6.65 -17.49 -1.49
N PHE A 302 6.19 -16.31 -1.92
CA PHE A 302 6.21 -15.94 -3.34
C PHE A 302 7.62 -15.71 -3.90
N CYS A 303 8.63 -15.47 -3.04
CA CYS A 303 10.01 -15.27 -3.47
C CYS A 303 10.75 -16.58 -3.72
N GLU A 304 10.14 -17.73 -3.42
CA GLU A 304 10.77 -19.04 -3.48
C GLU A 304 10.93 -19.57 -4.91
N SER A 305 12.09 -20.17 -5.21
CA SER A 305 12.31 -21.03 -6.38
C SER A 305 12.60 -22.47 -5.93
N GLU A 306 11.71 -23.40 -6.29
CA GLU A 306 11.80 -24.88 -6.23
C GLU A 306 12.75 -25.61 -5.23
N TYR A 307 12.93 -25.13 -3.99
CA TYR A 307 13.62 -25.89 -2.94
C TYR A 307 12.90 -25.82 -1.57
N PRO A 308 12.96 -26.86 -0.72
CA PRO A 308 12.38 -26.85 0.62
C PRO A 308 13.24 -26.05 1.61
N TRP A 309 12.62 -25.13 2.35
CA TRP A 309 13.24 -24.26 3.35
C TRP A 309 13.22 -24.93 4.73
N SER A 310 14.21 -24.64 5.57
CA SER A 310 14.17 -24.97 7.00
C SER A 310 14.61 -23.77 7.84
N GLU A 311 13.73 -23.25 8.68
CA GLU A 311 14.02 -22.17 9.60
C GLU A 311 14.74 -22.70 10.86
N HIS A 312 16.03 -22.41 11.03
CA HIS A 312 16.82 -22.81 12.19
C HIS A 312 17.52 -21.64 12.89
N ARG A 313 16.96 -21.21 14.03
CA ARG A 313 17.26 -19.99 14.80
C ARG A 313 18.72 -19.66 15.14
N HIS A 314 19.67 -20.58 14.99
CA HIS A 314 21.09 -20.36 15.29
C HIS A 314 21.94 -21.39 14.57
N ILE A 315 23.03 -20.96 13.92
CA ILE A 315 23.97 -21.88 13.30
C ILE A 315 25.42 -21.45 13.53
N SER A 316 26.18 -22.32 14.21
CA SER A 316 27.59 -22.12 14.53
C SER A 316 28.49 -22.75 13.45
N GLY A 317 29.63 -22.11 13.15
CA GLY A 317 30.57 -22.58 12.12
C GLY A 317 30.31 -22.04 10.71
N TYR A 318 29.95 -20.75 10.60
CA TYR A 318 29.64 -20.11 9.32
C TYR A 318 30.55 -18.92 9.05
N LYS A 319 30.88 -18.69 7.78
CA LYS A 319 31.63 -17.51 7.29
C LYS A 319 30.68 -16.60 6.51
N CYS A 320 30.78 -15.29 6.72
CA CYS A 320 30.05 -14.31 5.92
C CYS A 320 30.50 -14.40 4.46
N LEU A 321 29.53 -14.49 3.54
CA LEU A 321 29.73 -14.53 2.10
C LEU A 321 29.58 -13.12 1.52
N PHE A 322 28.42 -12.51 1.74
CA PHE A 322 28.16 -11.13 1.31
C PHE A 322 27.15 -10.44 2.23
N ALA A 323 27.15 -9.11 2.20
CA ALA A 323 26.18 -8.29 2.91
C ALA A 323 25.33 -7.44 1.95
N VAL A 324 24.05 -7.25 2.30
CA VAL A 324 23.14 -6.38 1.57
C VAL A 324 22.81 -5.15 2.41
N ASP A 325 23.08 -4.00 1.81
CA ASP A 325 22.79 -2.69 2.37
C ASP A 325 21.29 -2.40 2.39
N GLY A 326 20.79 -1.96 3.53
CA GLY A 326 19.43 -1.50 3.72
C GLY A 326 19.36 -0.03 4.14
N PHE A 327 18.20 0.59 3.96
CA PHE A 327 17.94 1.93 4.51
C PHE A 327 18.14 1.94 6.03
N SER A 328 18.95 2.88 6.53
CA SER A 328 19.21 3.06 7.97
C SER A 328 18.59 4.35 8.49
N ARG A 329 18.94 5.51 7.91
CA ARG A 329 18.40 6.81 8.32
C ARG A 329 18.51 7.87 7.23
N ALA A 330 17.69 8.91 7.32
CA ALA A 330 17.85 10.13 6.53
C ALA A 330 18.78 11.10 7.27
N LYS A 331 19.80 11.60 6.59
CA LYS A 331 20.78 12.57 7.11
C LYS A 331 20.66 13.88 6.33
N ILE A 332 20.50 14.99 7.05
CA ILE A 332 20.56 16.33 6.46
C ILE A 332 22.02 16.68 6.21
N GLN A 333 22.32 17.18 5.01
CA GLN A 333 23.67 17.58 4.61
C GLN A 333 23.64 18.92 3.87
N PRO A 334 24.71 19.73 3.95
CA PRO A 334 24.78 21.03 3.28
C PRO A 334 25.02 20.95 1.75
N ARG A 335 25.00 19.75 1.16
CA ARG A 335 25.15 19.53 -0.29
C ARG A 335 23.80 19.30 -0.95
N ILE A 336 23.67 19.55 -2.26
CA ILE A 336 22.47 19.21 -3.03
C ILE A 336 22.58 17.75 -3.51
N PRO A 337 21.60 16.86 -3.24
CA PRO A 337 20.37 17.10 -2.48
C PRO A 337 20.62 17.22 -0.97
N PRO A 338 19.90 18.13 -0.26
CA PRO A 338 20.11 18.44 1.16
C PRO A 338 19.77 17.31 2.11
N LEU A 339 19.16 16.24 1.59
CA LEU A 339 18.85 15.02 2.30
C LEU A 339 19.58 13.84 1.63
N SER A 340 20.37 13.11 2.39
CA SER A 340 21.02 11.88 1.97
C SER A 340 20.44 10.70 2.74
N LEU A 341 20.13 9.61 2.05
CA LEU A 341 19.67 8.37 2.68
C LEU A 341 20.90 7.50 2.96
N VAL A 342 21.23 7.34 4.23
CA VAL A 342 22.34 6.51 4.66
C VAL A 342 21.90 5.06 4.59
N LYS A 343 22.66 4.26 3.85
CA LYS A 343 22.53 2.82 3.77
C LYS A 343 23.64 2.17 4.58
N GLU A 344 23.31 1.11 5.29
CA GLU A 344 24.27 0.32 6.07
C GLU A 344 23.97 -1.17 5.85
N PRO A 345 24.96 -2.06 5.99
CA PRO A 345 24.74 -3.50 5.92
C PRO A 345 23.67 -3.93 6.94
N LYS A 346 22.58 -4.54 6.46
CA LYS A 346 21.46 -4.99 7.31
C LYS A 346 21.24 -6.49 7.28
N VAL A 347 21.51 -7.14 6.14
CA VAL A 347 21.36 -8.60 5.98
C VAL A 347 22.70 -9.17 5.54
N PHE A 348 23.09 -10.28 6.15
CA PHE A 348 24.35 -10.97 5.90
C PHE A 348 24.05 -12.41 5.48
N ALA A 349 24.57 -12.82 4.33
CA ALA A 349 24.51 -14.20 3.88
C ALA A 349 25.71 -14.96 4.46
N HIS A 350 25.46 -16.07 5.14
CA HIS A 350 26.50 -16.88 5.77
C HIS A 350 26.55 -18.27 5.14
N GLY A 351 27.76 -18.74 4.84
CA GLY A 351 28.04 -20.06 4.28
C GLY A 351 28.65 -21.00 5.33
N ASN A 352 28.29 -22.27 5.29
CA ASN A 352 28.86 -23.28 6.19
C ASN A 352 30.34 -23.49 5.85
N THR A 353 31.25 -23.35 6.83
CA THR A 353 32.68 -23.51 6.59
C THR A 353 33.10 -24.96 6.33
N ARG A 354 32.20 -25.92 6.58
CA ARG A 354 32.42 -27.35 6.28
C ARG A 354 32.17 -27.71 4.82
N ASP A 355 31.59 -26.80 4.04
CA ASP A 355 31.33 -26.99 2.61
C ASP A 355 32.46 -26.34 1.79
N PRO A 356 33.37 -27.13 1.19
CA PRO A 356 34.51 -26.61 0.45
C PRO A 356 34.11 -25.88 -0.83
N ASP A 357 32.95 -26.19 -1.41
CA ASP A 357 32.49 -25.57 -2.66
C ASP A 357 32.11 -24.10 -2.40
N ILE A 358 31.51 -23.81 -1.23
CA ILE A 358 31.15 -22.44 -0.81
C ILE A 358 32.38 -21.55 -0.62
N LEU A 359 33.49 -22.12 -0.14
CA LEU A 359 34.75 -21.41 0.11
C LEU A 359 35.54 -21.12 -1.16
N SER A 360 35.27 -21.84 -2.25
CA SER A 360 35.95 -21.70 -3.54
C SER A 360 35.40 -20.56 -4.41
N LEU A 361 34.17 -20.12 -4.14
CA LEU A 361 33.58 -18.97 -4.80
C LEU A 361 34.04 -17.63 -4.20
N ASN A 362 34.33 -16.67 -5.08
CA ASN A 362 34.60 -15.29 -4.69
C ASN A 362 33.28 -14.56 -4.46
N TRP A 363 32.94 -14.37 -3.19
CA TRP A 363 31.77 -13.59 -2.78
C TRP A 363 32.19 -12.14 -2.50
N PRO A 364 31.50 -11.15 -3.11
CA PRO A 364 31.82 -9.76 -2.88
C PRO A 364 31.20 -9.30 -1.54
N GLY A 365 32.05 -8.94 -0.58
CA GLY A 365 31.65 -8.00 0.46
C GLY A 365 31.18 -8.61 1.78
N CYS A 366 32.13 -9.13 2.54
CA CYS A 366 32.07 -9.02 4.00
C CYS A 366 33.24 -8.14 4.47
N PRO A 367 33.08 -7.36 5.55
CA PRO A 367 34.16 -6.58 6.15
C PRO A 367 35.31 -7.46 6.64
#